data_AF-A0AAD0YLW2-F1
#
_entry.id   AF-A0AAD0YLW2-F1
#
_cell.length_a   1.000
_cell.length_b   1.000
_cell.length_c   1.000
_cell.angle_alpha   90.00
_cell.angle_beta   90.00
_cell.angle_gamma   90.00
#
_symmetry.space_group_name_H-M   'P 1'
#
loop_
_entity.id
_entity.type
_entity.pdbx_description
1 polymer ?
#
loop_
_entity_poly.entity_id
_entity_poly.type
_entity_poly.pdbx_seq_one_letter_code
_entity_poly.pdbx_strand_id
1 'polypeptide(L)' 'MNKVQKEYSEKFFKENPSVKELYLNPDGEWFTNLNWANYSLPKVKEGEKEGKIETIKRGQKIASDDEPK' A
#
# COMPACT_ATOMS: atom_id res chain seq x y z
N MET A 1 -3.75 -5.41 4.25
CA MET A 1 -2.43 -5.13 4.88
C MET A 1 -2.14 -6.00 6.12
N ASN A 2 -0.95 -6.58 6.19
CA ASN A 2 -0.46 -7.34 7.36
C ASN A 2 0.42 -6.50 8.31
N LYS A 3 0.80 -7.06 9.47
CA LYS A 3 1.63 -6.36 10.48
C LYS A 3 2.97 -5.86 9.92
N VAL A 4 3.66 -6.66 9.10
CA VAL A 4 4.96 -6.31 8.51
C VAL A 4 4.83 -5.12 7.56
N GLN A 5 3.80 -5.11 6.72
CA GLN A 5 3.48 -4.01 5.81
C GLN A 5 3.14 -2.73 6.56
N LYS A 6 2.41 -2.83 7.68
CA LYS A 6 2.11 -1.70 8.56
C LYS A 6 3.39 -1.12 9.16
N GLU A 7 4.22 -1.95 9.80
CA GLU A 7 5.49 -1.51 10.41
C GLU A 7 6.43 -0.88 9.38
N TYR A 8 6.51 -1.46 8.17
CA TYR A 8 7.27 -0.88 7.06
C TYR A 8 6.75 0.52 6.70
N SER A 9 5.44 0.67 6.50
CA SER A 9 4.85 1.96 6.11
C SER A 9 5.08 3.05 7.17
N GLU A 10 4.96 2.70 8.45
CA GLU A 10 5.22 3.63 9.57
C GLU A 10 6.69 4.07 9.61
N LYS A 11 7.62 3.12 9.47
CA LYS A 11 9.06 3.42 9.40
C LYS A 11 9.38 4.27 8.18
N PHE A 12 8.83 3.94 7.02
CA PHE A 12 9.06 4.67 5.77
C PHE A 12 8.64 6.13 5.89
N PHE A 13 7.45 6.43 6.44
CA PHE A 13 7.00 7.82 6.63
C PHE A 13 7.83 8.60 7.67
N LYS A 14 8.43 7.90 8.64
CA LYS A 14 9.37 8.51 9.60
C LYS A 14 10.68 8.91 8.92
N GLU A 15 11.19 8.06 8.03
CA GLU A 15 12.44 8.29 7.29
C GLU A 15 12.25 9.25 6.10
N ASN A 16 11.06 9.28 5.49
CA ASN A 16 10.72 10.07 4.31
C ASN A 16 9.55 11.02 4.59
N PRO A 17 9.76 12.09 5.38
CA PRO A 17 8.66 12.97 5.82
C PRO A 17 7.99 13.76 4.68
N SER A 18 8.64 13.88 3.53
CA SER A 18 8.07 14.52 2.33
C SER A 18 7.00 13.66 1.63
N VAL A 19 7.03 12.34 1.85
CA VAL A 19 6.07 11.42 1.25
C VAL A 19 4.78 11.41 2.08
N LYS A 20 3.65 11.66 1.42
CA LYS A 20 2.33 11.77 2.06
C LYS A 20 1.53 10.48 1.96
N GLU A 21 1.77 9.68 0.92
CA GLU A 21 0.99 8.50 0.59
C GLU A 21 1.92 7.39 0.07
N LEU A 22 1.59 6.16 0.43
CA LEU A 22 2.18 4.94 -0.08
C LEU A 22 1.10 4.08 -0.69
N TYR A 23 1.44 3.39 -1.77
CA TYR A 23 0.56 2.55 -2.55
C TYR A 23 1.15 1.14 -2.58
N LEU A 24 0.39 0.14 -2.15
CA LEU A 24 0.80 -1.25 -2.13
C LEU A 24 0.02 -2.01 -3.20
N ASN A 25 0.73 -2.70 -4.09
CA ASN A 25 0.09 -3.59 -5.06
C ASN A 25 -0.17 -4.99 -4.43
N PRO A 26 -0.99 -5.84 -5.09
CA PRO A 26 -1.26 -7.19 -4.63
C PRO A 26 -0.01 -8.08 -4.50
N ASP A 27 1.04 -7.80 -5.27
CA ASP A 27 2.31 -8.53 -5.24
C ASP A 27 3.22 -8.15 -4.05
N GLY A 28 2.81 -7.16 -3.25
CA GLY A 28 3.55 -6.72 -2.06
C GLY A 28 4.60 -5.63 -2.32
N GLU A 29 4.61 -5.03 -3.51
CA GLU A 29 5.49 -3.92 -3.87
C GLU A 29 4.90 -2.56 -3.46
N TRP A 30 5.78 -1.70 -2.97
CA TRP A 30 5.45 -0.35 -2.52
C TRP A 30 5.79 0.70 -3.57
N PHE A 31 4.90 1.67 -3.74
CA PHE A 31 5.05 2.79 -4.64
C PHE A 31 4.72 4.09 -3.92
N THR A 32 5.40 5.17 -4.29
CA THR A 32 5.08 6.55 -3.86
C THR A 32 4.28 7.31 -4.92
N ASN A 33 4.01 6.68 -6.07
CA ASN A 33 3.25 7.25 -7.17
C ASN A 33 2.12 6.31 -7.59
N LEU A 34 0.87 6.80 -7.53
CA LEU A 34 -0.32 6.03 -7.83
C LEU A 34 -0.35 5.52 -9.28
N ASN A 35 0.17 6.28 -10.25
CA ASN A 35 0.17 5.86 -11.64
C ASN A 35 1.06 4.63 -11.82
N TRP A 36 2.25 4.62 -11.20
CA TRP A 36 3.17 3.50 -11.26
C TRP A 36 2.61 2.25 -10.57
N ALA A 37 1.98 2.42 -9.40
CA ALA A 37 1.24 1.34 -8.75
C ALA A 37 0.13 0.77 -9.65
N ASN A 38 -0.60 1.63 -10.35
CA ASN A 38 -1.63 1.18 -11.30
C ASN A 38 -1.06 0.49 -12.54
N TYR A 39 0.18 0.77 -12.94
CA TYR A 39 0.85 0.09 -14.05
C TYR A 39 1.43 -1.26 -13.63
N SER A 40 1.69 -1.48 -12.34
CA SER A 40 2.18 -2.76 -11.83
C SER A 40 1.08 -3.81 -11.67
N LEU A 41 -0.21 -3.41 -11.71
CA LEU A 41 -1.31 -4.36 -11.64
C LEU A 41 -1.29 -5.35 -12.82
N PRO A 42 -1.47 -6.66 -12.56
CA PRO A 42 -1.57 -7.65 -13.61
C PRO A 42 -2.77 -7.35 -14.52
N LYS A 43 -2.54 -7.47 -15.82
CA LYS A 43 -3.59 -7.35 -16.84
C LYS A 43 -4.22 -8.71 -17.02
N VAL A 44 -5.53 -8.84 -16.79
CA VAL A 44 -6.26 -10.02 -17.24
C VAL A 44 -6.55 -9.91 -18.73
N LYS A 45 -6.78 -11.07 -19.37
CA LYS A 45 -6.90 -11.25 -20.83
C LYS A 45 -7.94 -10.35 -21.53
N GLU A 46 -8.81 -9.67 -20.78
CA GLU A 46 -9.84 -8.75 -21.29
C GLU A 46 -9.55 -7.26 -21.02
N GLY A 47 -8.30 -6.90 -20.68
CA GLY A 47 -7.90 -5.49 -20.50
C GLY A 47 -8.34 -4.87 -19.17
N GLU A 48 -9.10 -5.60 -18.35
CA GLU A 48 -9.32 -5.26 -16.95
C GLU A 48 -8.04 -5.49 -16.13
N LYS A 49 -7.83 -4.65 -15.12
CA LYS A 49 -6.73 -4.81 -14.16
C LYS A 49 -7.24 -5.67 -13.02
N GLU A 50 -6.59 -6.79 -12.74
CA GLU A 50 -6.93 -7.61 -11.58
C GLU A 50 -6.15 -7.10 -10.37
N GLY A 51 -6.86 -6.86 -9.26
CA GLY A 51 -6.27 -6.41 -8.00
C GLY A 51 -6.55 -4.95 -7.65
N LYS A 52 -6.46 -4.66 -6.35
CA LYS A 52 -6.68 -3.32 -5.80
C LYS A 52 -5.38 -2.81 -5.19
N ILE A 53 -5.08 -1.54 -5.45
CA ILE A 53 -3.99 -0.85 -4.77
C ILE A 53 -4.47 -0.44 -3.38
N GLU A 54 -3.82 -0.93 -2.33
CA GLU A 54 -4.03 -0.43 -0.97
C GLU A 54 -3.30 0.91 -0.82
N THR A 55 -4.00 1.94 -0.36
CA THR A 55 -3.42 3.28 -0.16
C THR A 55 -3.28 3.57 1.33
N ILE A 56 -2.06 3.85 1.78
CA ILE A 56 -1.77 4.30 3.14
C ILE A 56 -1.35 5.75 3.12
N LYS A 57 -2.09 6.58 3.85
CA LYS A 57 -1.72 7.98 4.07
C LYS A 57 -0.91 8.12 5.34
N ARG A 58 0.04 9.05 5.35
CA ARG A 58 0.78 9.42 6.55
C ARG A 58 -0.20 9.86 7.64
N GLY A 59 -0.06 9.27 8.83
CA GLY A 59 -0.93 9.57 9.97
C GLY A 59 -2.32 8.94 9.91
N GLN A 60 -2.63 8.12 8.90
CA GLN A 60 -3.82 7.29 8.92
C GLN A 60 -3.70 6.29 10.07
N LYS A 61 -4.68 6.28 10.97
CA LYS A 61 -4.81 5.20 11.96
C LYS A 61 -5.21 3.93 11.22
N ILE A 62 -4.22 3.11 10.90
CA ILE A 62 -4.46 1.76 10.43
C ILE A 62 -4.93 0.98 11.66
N ALA A 63 -6.23 0.70 11.75
CA ALA A 63 -6.75 -0.18 12.79
C ALA A 63 -5.98 -1.51 12.69
N SER A 64 -5.28 -1.90 13.76
CA SER A 64 -4.76 -3.25 13.86
C SER A 64 -5.98 -4.14 14.12
N ASP A 65 -6.42 -4.91 13.15
CA ASP A 65 -7.46 -5.95 13.34
C ASP A 65 -6.90 -7.16 14.12
N ASP A 66 -6.08 -6.87 15.14
CA ASP A 66 -5.37 -7.83 15.99
C ASP A 66 -5.80 -7.63 17.46
N GLU A 67 -7.10 -7.39 17.67
CA GLU A 67 -7.73 -7.67 18.96
C GLU A 67 -8.43 -9.04 18.86
N PRO A 68 -7.81 -10.13 19.35
CA PRO A 68 -8.57 -11.34 19.64
C PRO A 68 -9.57 -11.00 20.76
N LYS A 69 -10.85 -11.20 20.46
CA LYS A 69 -11.97 -11.06 21.39
C LYS A 69 -11.97 -12.17 22.44
#